data_AF-A0A668ARF3-F1
#
_entry.id   AF-A0A668ARF3-F1
#
_cell.length_a   1.000
_cell.length_b   1.000
_cell.length_c   1.000
_cell.angle_alpha   90.00
_cell.angle_beta   90.00
_cell.angle_gamma   90.00
#
_symmetry.space_group_name_H-M   'P 1'
#
loop_
_entity.id
_entity.type
_entity.pdbx_description
1 polymer ?
#
loop_
_entity_poly.entity_id
_entity_poly.type
_entity_poly.pdbx_seq_one_letter_code
_entity_poly.pdbx_strand_id
1 'polypeptide(L)'
;MLSFFPDITETNIYEYSERSWLCSLIMLLLNYLARKGSESGLVAGITLSVAWNTVESTASLEQPINWLLFNRHLTVNLCQAVNRHRKMLEKVVDIDYVMKARSIHEFDERYTSVLFGYKSCLDYYYDASPDYKLPRTAVPILCLNAADDPFSPKHAFPLALAKHLPNVALLVTAHGGHIGFLEGIFPRGEGYMDRLIGQYIEAVFEHPGDLKRACSIKQE
;
A
#
# COMPACT_ATOMS: atom_id res chain seq x y z
N MET A 1 4.41 -29.06 -0.40
CA MET A 1 4.40 -29.09 -1.89
C MET A 1 4.71 -27.68 -2.38
N LEU A 2 5.94 -27.22 -2.11
CA LEU A 2 6.49 -25.89 -2.41
C LEU A 2 7.79 -26.12 -3.20
N SER A 3 7.69 -26.52 -4.46
CA SER A 3 8.87 -26.91 -5.25
C SER A 3 8.73 -26.58 -6.73
N PHE A 4 8.20 -25.39 -7.05
CA PHE A 4 8.21 -24.83 -8.41
C PHE A 4 8.23 -23.30 -8.37
N PHE A 5 9.28 -22.73 -7.78
CA PHE A 5 9.70 -21.35 -8.08
C PHE A 5 11.21 -21.37 -8.29
N PRO A 6 11.74 -20.92 -9.43
CA PRO A 6 13.12 -20.49 -9.49
C PRO A 6 13.25 -19.21 -8.64
N ASP A 7 14.36 -19.09 -7.91
CA ASP A 7 14.71 -17.97 -7.02
C ASP A 7 14.24 -16.60 -7.56
N ILE A 8 13.20 -16.05 -6.93
CA ILE A 8 12.83 -14.65 -7.08
C ILE A 8 13.75 -13.87 -6.14
N THR A 9 14.92 -13.46 -6.63
CA THR A 9 15.82 -12.57 -5.90
C THR A 9 15.22 -11.16 -5.82
N GLU A 10 15.53 -10.45 -4.73
CA GLU A 10 15.04 -9.10 -4.40
C GLU A 10 15.15 -8.11 -5.57
N THR A 11 16.13 -8.30 -6.46
CA THR A 11 16.43 -7.44 -7.61
C THR A 11 15.30 -7.38 -8.65
N ASN A 12 14.54 -8.47 -8.85
CA ASN A 12 13.47 -8.52 -9.85
C ASN A 12 12.20 -7.74 -9.45
N ILE A 13 12.01 -7.45 -8.17
CA ILE A 13 10.85 -6.71 -7.66
C ILE A 13 11.03 -5.19 -7.93
N TYR A 14 12.26 -4.69 -7.81
CA TYR A 14 12.57 -3.27 -8.01
C TYR A 14 12.46 -2.84 -9.47
N GLU A 15 12.82 -3.70 -10.43
CA GLU A 15 12.81 -3.35 -11.86
C GLU A 15 11.38 -3.32 -12.46
N TYR A 16 10.40 -3.99 -11.83
CA TYR A 16 8.99 -4.00 -12.25
C TYR A 16 8.16 -2.80 -11.73
N SER A 17 8.72 -2.01 -10.82
CA SER A 17 8.01 -1.06 -9.95
C SER A 17 7.80 0.34 -10.56
N GLU A 18 8.51 0.71 -11.63
CA GLU A 18 8.71 2.14 -11.91
C GLU A 18 7.49 2.95 -12.40
N ARG A 19 6.40 2.39 -12.94
CA ARG A 19 5.29 3.23 -13.49
C ARG A 19 3.90 2.64 -13.36
N SER A 20 3.36 2.59 -12.13
CA SER A 20 1.91 2.60 -11.75
C SER A 20 1.65 1.96 -10.37
N TRP A 21 2.67 1.38 -9.72
CA TRP A 21 2.51 0.51 -8.55
C TRP A 21 2.76 1.18 -7.18
N LEU A 22 2.76 2.52 -7.13
CA LEU A 22 3.05 3.26 -5.89
C LEU A 22 2.09 2.88 -4.74
N CYS A 23 0.82 2.55 -5.02
CA CYS A 23 -0.13 2.09 -4.00
C CYS A 23 0.27 0.73 -3.38
N SER A 24 0.80 -0.19 -4.20
CA SER A 24 1.16 -1.55 -3.76
C SER A 24 2.40 -1.56 -2.88
N LEU A 25 3.41 -0.73 -3.18
CA LEU A 25 4.65 -0.67 -2.39
C LEU A 25 4.42 -0.24 -0.94
N ILE A 26 3.44 0.64 -0.72
CA ILE A 26 3.16 1.20 0.60
C ILE A 26 2.47 0.16 1.49
N MET A 27 1.55 -0.63 0.93
CA MET A 27 0.93 -1.76 1.63
C MET A 27 1.94 -2.90 1.87
N LEU A 28 2.87 -3.13 0.95
CA LEU A 28 3.92 -4.14 1.09
C LEU A 28 4.80 -3.86 2.30
N LEU A 29 5.16 -2.59 2.58
CA LEU A 29 5.94 -2.23 3.77
C LEU A 29 5.22 -2.65 5.07
N LEU A 30 3.93 -2.33 5.22
CA LEU A 30 3.18 -2.70 6.42
C LEU A 30 3.05 -4.22 6.57
N ASN A 31 2.78 -4.91 5.46
CA ASN A 31 2.72 -6.38 5.46
C ASN A 31 4.07 -7.01 5.83
N TYR A 32 5.17 -6.47 5.31
CA TYR A 32 6.53 -6.90 5.64
C TYR A 32 6.83 -6.68 7.13
N LEU A 33 6.58 -5.48 7.65
CA LEU A 33 6.80 -5.14 9.07
C LEU A 33 5.93 -6.00 9.99
N ALA A 34 4.68 -6.27 9.60
CA ALA A 34 3.79 -7.14 10.36
C ALA A 34 4.20 -8.62 10.30
N ARG A 35 4.81 -9.07 9.19
CA ARG A 35 5.26 -10.46 9.05
C ARG A 35 6.57 -10.72 9.79
N LYS A 36 7.50 -9.76 9.75
CA LYS A 36 8.83 -9.89 10.36
C LYS A 36 8.88 -9.39 11.80
N GLY A 37 8.00 -8.47 12.21
CA GLY A 37 8.01 -7.91 13.55
C GLY A 37 9.38 -7.32 13.91
N SER A 38 9.96 -7.80 15.02
CA SER A 38 11.29 -7.40 15.49
C SER A 38 12.43 -7.86 14.57
N GLU A 39 12.24 -8.89 13.77
CA GLU A 39 13.24 -9.43 12.83
C GLU A 39 13.24 -8.71 11.47
N SER A 40 12.55 -7.58 11.36
CA SER A 40 12.43 -6.86 10.09
C SER A 40 13.75 -6.25 9.60
N GLY A 41 14.72 -6.02 10.49
CA GLY A 41 15.96 -5.33 10.19
C GLY A 41 15.79 -3.83 9.88
N LEU A 42 14.56 -3.32 9.95
CA LEU A 42 14.23 -1.91 9.72
C LEU A 42 14.18 -1.17 11.05
N VAL A 43 14.59 0.11 11.04
CA VAL A 43 14.59 0.96 12.23
C VAL A 43 13.25 1.67 12.45
N ALA A 44 12.53 1.95 11.37
CA ALA A 44 11.23 2.61 11.35
C ALA A 44 10.54 2.41 9.99
N GLY A 45 9.25 2.73 9.90
CA GLY A 45 8.48 2.75 8.65
C GLY A 45 7.75 4.09 8.44
N ILE A 46 7.62 4.50 7.19
CA ILE A 46 6.76 5.61 6.77
C ILE A 46 5.84 5.13 5.64
N THR A 47 4.57 5.45 5.71
CA THR A 47 3.59 5.11 4.68
C THR A 47 2.67 6.28 4.38
N LEU A 48 2.32 6.46 3.10
CA LEU A 48 1.51 7.56 2.61
C LEU A 48 0.31 7.01 1.85
N SER A 49 -0.90 7.49 2.15
CA SER A 49 -2.15 7.11 1.47
C SER A 49 -2.35 5.60 1.35
N VAL A 50 -2.06 4.90 2.45
CA VAL A 50 -2.24 3.45 2.56
C VAL A 50 -3.70 3.10 2.27
N ALA A 51 -3.95 2.14 1.37
CA ALA A 51 -5.25 1.46 1.28
C ALA A 51 -5.34 0.44 2.42
N TRP A 52 -6.01 0.82 3.52
CA TRP A 52 -6.02 0.04 4.77
C TRP A 52 -6.80 -1.27 4.66
N ASN A 53 -7.87 -1.26 3.87
CA ASN A 53 -8.71 -2.42 3.62
C ASN A 53 -8.99 -2.48 2.11
N THR A 54 -8.43 -3.48 1.44
CA THR A 54 -8.50 -3.58 -0.03
C THR A 54 -9.92 -3.82 -0.51
N VAL A 55 -10.76 -4.50 0.28
CA VAL A 55 -12.18 -4.71 -0.06
C VAL A 55 -12.91 -3.37 -0.11
N GLU A 56 -12.76 -2.55 0.94
CA GLU A 56 -13.39 -1.23 1.03
C GLU A 56 -12.81 -0.24 0.01
N SER A 57 -11.49 -0.27 -0.22
CA SER A 57 -10.81 0.53 -1.24
C SER A 57 -11.33 0.23 -2.65
N THR A 58 -11.44 -1.05 -3.00
CA THR A 58 -11.99 -1.44 -4.31
C THR A 58 -13.46 -1.07 -4.42
N ALA A 59 -14.27 -1.28 -3.36
CA ALA A 59 -15.68 -0.87 -3.35
C ALA A 59 -15.85 0.65 -3.54
N SER A 60 -14.99 1.47 -2.91
CA SER A 60 -14.95 2.93 -3.12
C SER A 60 -14.65 3.29 -4.58
N LEU A 61 -13.71 2.59 -5.22
CA LEU A 61 -13.36 2.82 -6.62
C LEU A 61 -14.42 2.33 -7.61
N GLU A 62 -15.34 1.46 -7.20
CA GLU A 62 -16.46 1.01 -8.03
C GLU A 62 -17.69 1.94 -7.98
N GLN A 63 -17.70 2.93 -7.08
CA GLN A 63 -18.74 3.95 -7.08
C GLN A 63 -18.78 4.69 -8.43
N PRO A 64 -19.95 5.08 -8.98
CA PRO A 64 -20.07 5.53 -10.38
C PRO A 64 -19.11 6.66 -10.80
N ILE A 65 -18.90 7.64 -9.93
CA ILE A 65 -18.00 8.78 -10.20
C ILE A 65 -16.54 8.32 -10.15
N ASN A 66 -16.14 7.61 -9.10
CA ASN A 66 -14.77 7.09 -8.96
C ASN A 66 -14.43 6.06 -10.05
N TRP A 67 -15.43 5.28 -10.48
CA TRP A 67 -15.27 4.31 -11.54
C TRP A 67 -14.94 5.00 -12.86
N LEU A 68 -15.69 6.06 -13.19
CA LEU A 68 -15.50 6.84 -14.41
C LEU A 68 -14.17 7.61 -14.40
N LEU A 69 -13.83 8.23 -13.28
CA LEU A 69 -12.64 9.09 -13.15
C LEU A 69 -11.34 8.29 -13.01
N PHE A 70 -11.35 7.19 -12.25
CA PHE A 70 -10.14 6.48 -11.85
C PHE A 70 -10.15 5.02 -12.31
N ASN A 71 -11.12 4.23 -11.84
CA ASN A 71 -11.08 2.76 -11.97
C ASN A 71 -10.95 2.31 -13.43
N ARG A 72 -11.76 2.86 -14.34
CA ARG A 72 -11.71 2.52 -15.76
C ARG A 72 -10.35 2.82 -16.38
N HIS A 73 -9.78 3.98 -16.09
CA HIS A 73 -8.49 4.38 -16.65
C HIS A 73 -7.35 3.51 -16.11
N LEU A 74 -7.34 3.26 -14.80
CA LEU A 74 -6.35 2.40 -14.15
C LEU A 74 -6.43 0.96 -14.66
N THR A 75 -7.63 0.42 -14.80
CA THR A 75 -7.83 -0.93 -15.36
C THR A 75 -7.24 -1.05 -16.76
N VAL A 76 -7.50 -0.06 -17.63
CA VAL A 76 -6.92 -0.04 -18.98
C VAL A 76 -5.40 -0.01 -18.92
N ASN A 77 -4.81 0.83 -18.06
CA ASN A 77 -3.36 0.92 -17.91
C ASN A 77 -2.74 -0.37 -17.37
N LEU A 78 -3.40 -1.05 -16.42
CA LEU A 78 -2.99 -2.34 -15.88
C LEU A 78 -3.03 -3.43 -16.95
N CYS A 79 -4.13 -3.56 -17.69
CA CYS A 79 -4.25 -4.48 -18.82
C CYS A 79 -3.16 -4.22 -19.87
N GLN A 80 -2.90 -2.95 -20.21
CA GLN A 80 -1.82 -2.59 -21.13
C GLN A 80 -0.44 -2.97 -20.59
N ALA A 81 -0.18 -2.77 -19.30
CA ALA A 81 1.08 -3.15 -18.66
C ALA A 81 1.33 -4.67 -18.73
N VAL A 82 0.29 -5.46 -18.49
CA VAL A 82 0.33 -6.93 -18.66
C VAL A 82 0.57 -7.30 -20.13
N ASN A 83 -0.15 -6.68 -21.06
CA ASN A 83 -0.03 -6.99 -22.48
C ASN A 83 1.36 -6.65 -23.05
N ARG A 84 2.03 -5.60 -22.55
CA ARG A 84 3.43 -5.30 -22.91
C ARG A 84 4.39 -6.45 -22.60
N HIS A 85 4.08 -7.25 -21.58
CA HIS A 85 4.88 -8.40 -21.14
C HIS A 85 4.24 -9.75 -21.51
N ARG A 86 3.31 -9.77 -22.46
CA ARG A 86 2.53 -10.96 -22.86
C ARG A 86 3.37 -12.22 -23.04
N LYS A 87 4.47 -12.15 -23.80
CA LYS A 87 5.32 -13.32 -24.12
C LYS A 87 5.85 -14.05 -22.87
N MET A 88 6.02 -13.33 -21.77
CA MET A 88 6.47 -13.91 -20.50
C MET A 88 5.27 -14.41 -19.70
N LEU A 89 4.20 -13.62 -19.62
CA LEU A 89 3.06 -13.86 -18.75
C LEU A 89 2.04 -14.87 -19.30
N GLU A 90 1.98 -15.10 -20.62
CA GLU A 90 1.06 -16.05 -21.25
C GLU A 90 1.31 -17.51 -20.83
N LYS A 91 2.48 -17.79 -20.25
CA LYS A 91 2.81 -19.11 -19.68
C LYS A 91 2.16 -19.36 -18.32
N VAL A 92 1.72 -18.31 -17.63
CA VAL A 92 1.22 -18.37 -16.25
C VAL A 92 -0.23 -17.90 -16.12
N VAL A 93 -0.70 -17.01 -16.99
CA VAL A 93 -2.06 -16.46 -16.96
C VAL A 93 -2.63 -16.34 -18.38
N ASP A 94 -3.94 -16.57 -18.54
CA ASP A 94 -4.67 -16.28 -19.78
C ASP A 94 -4.78 -14.76 -20.00
N ILE A 95 -3.87 -14.22 -20.80
CA ILE A 95 -3.80 -12.78 -21.07
C ILE A 95 -5.04 -12.28 -21.82
N ASP A 96 -5.63 -13.08 -22.72
CA ASP A 96 -6.81 -12.65 -23.48
C ASP A 96 -8.04 -12.52 -22.58
N TYR A 97 -8.12 -13.35 -21.54
CA TYR A 97 -9.13 -13.20 -20.49
C TYR A 97 -8.88 -11.97 -19.61
N VAL A 98 -7.63 -11.70 -19.24
CA VAL A 98 -7.25 -10.49 -18.49
C VAL A 98 -7.60 -9.20 -19.24
N MET A 99 -7.35 -9.15 -20.56
CA MET A 99 -7.66 -7.98 -21.39
C MET A 99 -9.16 -7.62 -21.44
N LYS A 100 -10.04 -8.54 -21.04
CA LYS A 100 -11.48 -8.28 -20.92
C LYS A 100 -11.87 -7.54 -19.64
N ALA A 101 -10.95 -7.32 -18.70
CA ALA A 101 -11.25 -6.63 -17.45
C ALA A 101 -11.77 -5.20 -17.70
N ARG A 102 -12.76 -4.78 -16.90
CA ARG A 102 -13.40 -3.45 -16.95
C ARG A 102 -13.36 -2.72 -15.62
N SER A 103 -12.94 -3.39 -14.54
CA SER A 103 -12.61 -2.78 -13.27
C SER A 103 -11.32 -3.35 -12.69
N ILE A 104 -10.75 -2.67 -11.70
CA ILE A 104 -9.59 -3.14 -10.93
C ILE A 104 -9.93 -4.48 -10.26
N HIS A 105 -11.16 -4.65 -9.75
CA HIS A 105 -11.62 -5.92 -9.21
C HIS A 105 -11.55 -7.06 -10.24
N GLU A 106 -12.07 -6.83 -11.45
CA GLU A 106 -11.97 -7.83 -12.51
C GLU A 106 -10.52 -8.09 -12.95
N PHE A 107 -9.67 -7.06 -12.94
CA PHE A 107 -8.25 -7.23 -13.22
C PHE A 107 -7.59 -8.10 -12.15
N ASP A 108 -7.84 -7.82 -10.87
CA ASP A 108 -7.28 -8.58 -9.76
C ASP A 108 -7.80 -10.01 -9.73
N GLU A 109 -9.08 -10.23 -10.03
CA GLU A 109 -9.66 -11.56 -10.14
C GLU A 109 -9.02 -12.37 -11.27
N ARG A 110 -8.82 -11.77 -12.44
CA ARG A 110 -8.37 -12.49 -13.63
C ARG A 110 -6.85 -12.60 -13.74
N TYR A 111 -6.12 -11.66 -13.16
CA TYR A 111 -4.66 -11.56 -13.25
C TYR A 111 -4.00 -11.74 -11.88
N THR A 112 -4.21 -10.80 -10.96
CA THR A 112 -3.43 -10.72 -9.71
C THR A 112 -3.60 -11.98 -8.86
N SER A 113 -4.84 -12.39 -8.59
CA SER A 113 -5.13 -13.55 -7.76
C SER A 113 -4.61 -14.85 -8.37
N VAL A 114 -4.72 -15.00 -9.70
CA VAL A 114 -4.23 -16.17 -10.45
C VAL A 114 -2.70 -16.23 -10.43
N LEU A 115 -2.04 -15.11 -10.75
CA LEU A 115 -0.58 -15.02 -10.81
C LEU A 115 0.07 -15.39 -9.47
N PHE A 116 -0.52 -14.95 -8.36
CA PHE A 116 -0.02 -15.22 -7.01
C PHE A 116 -0.62 -16.50 -6.37
N GLY A 117 -1.46 -17.25 -7.08
CA GLY A 117 -1.97 -18.55 -6.63
C GLY A 117 -3.02 -18.47 -5.51
N TYR A 118 -3.74 -17.36 -5.39
CA TYR A 118 -4.88 -17.24 -4.48
C TYR A 118 -6.09 -18.03 -5.00
N LYS A 119 -6.92 -18.53 -4.08
CA LYS A 119 -8.14 -19.27 -4.44
C LYS A 119 -9.25 -18.35 -4.96
N SER A 120 -9.25 -17.10 -4.52
CA SER A 120 -10.19 -16.06 -4.93
C SER A 120 -9.57 -14.67 -4.83
N CYS A 121 -10.17 -13.70 -5.52
CA CYS A 121 -9.81 -12.28 -5.39
C CYS A 121 -10.02 -11.78 -3.96
N LEU A 122 -11.05 -12.27 -3.27
CA LEU A 122 -11.34 -11.92 -1.89
C LEU A 122 -10.25 -12.41 -0.93
N ASP A 123 -9.72 -13.63 -1.12
CA ASP A 123 -8.60 -14.12 -0.33
C ASP A 123 -7.35 -13.25 -0.53
N TYR A 124 -7.10 -12.82 -1.77
CA TYR A 124 -6.05 -11.86 -2.08
C TYR A 124 -6.28 -10.53 -1.36
N TYR A 125 -7.49 -9.98 -1.38
CA TYR A 125 -7.80 -8.71 -0.72
C TYR A 125 -7.66 -8.77 0.80
N TYR A 126 -8.10 -9.87 1.41
CA TYR A 126 -7.86 -10.07 2.83
C TYR A 126 -6.37 -10.16 3.12
N ASP A 127 -5.58 -10.93 2.36
CA ASP A 127 -4.14 -10.99 2.60
C ASP A 127 -3.41 -9.67 2.27
N ALA A 128 -3.88 -8.89 1.31
CA ALA A 128 -3.28 -7.59 1.02
C ALA A 128 -3.53 -6.56 2.13
N SER A 129 -4.69 -6.62 2.78
CA SER A 129 -5.15 -5.60 3.74
C SER A 129 -4.27 -5.52 5.01
N PRO A 130 -3.66 -4.35 5.30
CA PRO A 130 -2.79 -4.18 6.47
C PRO A 130 -3.53 -3.83 7.77
N ASP A 131 -4.80 -3.40 7.71
CA ASP A 131 -5.61 -2.94 8.85
C ASP A 131 -5.56 -3.88 10.06
N TYR A 132 -5.79 -5.19 9.87
CA TYR A 132 -5.78 -6.18 10.97
C TYR A 132 -4.37 -6.72 11.30
N LYS A 133 -3.36 -6.36 10.51
CA LYS A 133 -1.97 -6.86 10.65
C LYS A 133 -1.09 -5.93 11.47
N LEU A 134 -1.46 -4.65 11.58
CA LEU A 134 -0.75 -3.62 12.33
C LEU A 134 -0.24 -4.05 13.74
N PRO A 135 -1.00 -4.81 14.56
CA PRO A 135 -0.53 -5.19 15.91
C PRO A 135 0.70 -6.10 15.93
N ARG A 136 1.07 -6.69 14.79
CA ARG A 136 2.26 -7.54 14.65
C ARG A 136 3.52 -6.75 14.30
N THR A 137 3.40 -5.46 14.04
CA THR A 137 4.54 -4.58 13.80
C THR A 137 5.27 -4.29 15.10
N ALA A 138 6.59 -4.11 15.04
CA ALA A 138 7.44 -3.91 16.23
C ALA A 138 8.33 -2.66 16.17
N VAL A 139 8.32 -1.94 15.05
CA VAL A 139 9.12 -0.72 14.83
C VAL A 139 8.22 0.50 14.87
N PRO A 140 8.75 1.72 15.09
CA PRO A 140 8.00 2.95 14.94
C PRO A 140 7.49 3.12 13.50
N ILE A 141 6.20 3.37 13.32
CA ILE A 141 5.57 3.54 12.01
C ILE A 141 4.78 4.84 11.99
N LEU A 142 5.07 5.68 11.00
CA LEU A 142 4.28 6.86 10.68
C LEU A 142 3.42 6.60 9.44
N CYS A 143 2.11 6.74 9.58
CA CYS A 143 1.16 6.63 8.49
C CYS A 143 0.47 7.97 8.26
N LEU A 144 0.47 8.46 7.02
CA LEU A 144 -0.26 9.66 6.61
C LEU A 144 -1.36 9.26 5.61
N ASN A 145 -2.61 9.64 5.88
CA ASN A 145 -3.73 9.45 4.96
C ASN A 145 -4.57 10.74 4.85
N ALA A 146 -5.26 10.93 3.74
CA ALA A 146 -6.25 12.00 3.59
C ALA A 146 -7.67 11.45 3.70
N ALA A 147 -8.56 12.17 4.37
CA ALA A 147 -9.96 11.79 4.52
C ALA A 147 -10.76 11.87 3.20
N ASP A 148 -10.27 12.64 2.23
CA ASP A 148 -10.88 12.83 0.90
C ASP A 148 -10.21 11.97 -0.21
N ASP A 149 -9.42 10.97 0.17
CA ASP A 149 -8.79 10.04 -0.76
C ASP A 149 -9.80 9.04 -1.36
N PRO A 150 -10.05 9.03 -2.68
CA PRO A 150 -10.99 8.09 -3.30
C PRO A 150 -10.51 6.63 -3.30
N PHE A 151 -9.19 6.41 -3.15
CA PHE A 151 -8.57 5.09 -3.13
C PHE A 151 -8.52 4.47 -1.73
N SER A 152 -8.53 5.32 -0.70
CA SER A 152 -8.47 4.89 0.70
C SER A 152 -9.57 5.59 1.49
N PRO A 153 -10.79 5.01 1.50
CA PRO A 153 -11.93 5.68 2.10
C PRO A 153 -11.81 5.74 3.62
N LYS A 154 -12.14 6.89 4.22
CA LYS A 154 -11.95 7.17 5.64
C LYS A 154 -12.54 6.12 6.60
N HIS A 155 -13.68 5.52 6.25
CA HIS A 155 -14.33 4.51 7.11
C HIS A 155 -13.53 3.22 7.23
N ALA A 156 -12.61 2.95 6.30
CA ALA A 156 -11.73 1.79 6.31
C ALA A 156 -10.47 1.99 7.18
N PHE A 157 -10.25 3.19 7.74
CA PHE A 157 -9.03 3.46 8.51
C PHE A 157 -9.09 2.76 9.87
N PRO A 158 -8.02 2.07 10.31
CA PRO A 158 -7.98 1.36 11.59
C PRO A 158 -7.75 2.31 12.77
N LEU A 159 -8.51 3.42 12.86
CA LEU A 159 -8.31 4.49 13.84
C LEU A 159 -8.40 4.00 15.28
N ALA A 160 -9.35 3.12 15.57
CA ALA A 160 -9.51 2.55 16.91
C ALA A 160 -8.30 1.68 17.28
N LEU A 161 -7.83 0.86 16.34
CA LEU A 161 -6.68 -0.01 16.55
C LEU A 161 -5.39 0.80 16.70
N ALA A 162 -5.14 1.75 15.81
CA ALA A 162 -3.94 2.59 15.82
C ALA A 162 -3.79 3.37 17.13
N LYS A 163 -4.89 3.85 17.73
CA LYS A 163 -4.88 4.53 19.04
C LYS A 163 -4.34 3.67 20.18
N HIS A 164 -4.39 2.34 20.07
CA HIS A 164 -3.92 1.42 21.10
C HIS A 164 -2.52 0.86 20.82
N LEU A 165 -1.94 1.16 19.65
CA LEU A 165 -0.61 0.69 19.26
C LEU A 165 0.43 1.77 19.56
N PRO A 166 1.35 1.56 20.52
CA PRO A 166 2.31 2.60 20.92
C PRO A 166 3.32 2.91 19.81
N ASN A 167 3.58 1.95 18.92
CA ASN A 167 4.54 2.07 17.83
C ASN A 167 3.94 2.56 16.51
N VAL A 168 2.64 2.92 16.46
CA VAL A 168 1.97 3.36 15.22
C VAL A 168 1.35 4.74 15.41
N ALA A 169 1.76 5.69 14.58
CA ALA A 169 1.13 7.01 14.48
C ALA A 169 0.36 7.10 13.15
N LEU A 170 -0.97 7.12 13.21
CA LEU A 170 -1.84 7.33 12.05
C LEU A 170 -2.36 8.77 12.02
N LEU A 171 -1.79 9.56 11.11
CA LEU A 171 -2.16 10.95 10.85
C LEU A 171 -3.18 10.99 9.72
N VAL A 172 -4.29 11.68 9.96
CA VAL A 172 -5.36 11.85 8.97
C VAL A 172 -5.59 13.33 8.72
N THR A 173 -5.31 13.79 7.52
CA THR A 173 -5.65 15.14 7.08
C THR A 173 -7.09 15.20 6.57
N ALA A 174 -7.71 16.38 6.64
CA ALA A 174 -9.03 16.58 6.03
C ALA A 174 -8.96 16.51 4.49
N HIS A 175 -7.87 17.03 3.93
CA HIS A 175 -7.61 17.12 2.50
C HIS A 175 -6.20 16.66 2.14
N GLY A 176 -6.05 16.18 0.92
CA GLY A 176 -4.79 15.75 0.34
C GLY A 176 -4.99 14.78 -0.82
N GLY A 177 -6.18 14.20 -0.97
CA GLY A 177 -6.42 13.13 -1.93
C GLY A 177 -5.40 12.00 -1.75
N HIS A 178 -5.09 11.30 -2.85
CA HIS A 178 -4.18 10.16 -2.78
C HIS A 178 -2.69 10.53 -2.67
N ILE A 179 -2.27 11.67 -3.22
CA ILE A 179 -0.84 12.05 -3.26
C ILE A 179 -0.60 13.57 -3.12
N GLY A 180 -1.66 14.35 -2.92
CA GLY A 180 -1.67 15.81 -3.04
C GLY A 180 -1.68 16.55 -1.70
N PHE A 181 -0.84 16.14 -0.75
CA PHE A 181 -0.67 16.77 0.57
C PHE A 181 0.06 18.14 0.49
N LEU A 182 -0.48 19.05 -0.31
CA LEU A 182 0.07 20.37 -0.57
C LEU A 182 -0.41 21.40 0.47
N GLU A 183 0.40 22.42 0.73
CA GLU A 183 0.06 23.53 1.63
C GLU A 183 0.01 24.88 0.91
N GLY A 184 -0.84 25.77 1.42
CA GLY A 184 -0.98 27.14 0.95
C GLY A 184 -1.89 27.30 -0.27
N ILE A 185 -2.21 28.56 -0.59
CA ILE A 185 -3.06 28.94 -1.73
C ILE A 185 -2.32 28.77 -3.07
N PHE A 186 -0.99 28.91 -3.03
CA PHE A 186 -0.10 28.71 -4.18
C PHE A 186 0.99 27.70 -3.79
N PRO A 187 0.81 26.40 -4.06
CA PRO A 187 1.75 25.36 -3.67
C PRO A 187 2.99 25.43 -4.55
N ARG A 188 3.96 26.26 -4.18
CA ARG A 188 5.23 26.48 -4.90
C ARG A 188 6.46 26.11 -4.06
N GLY A 189 6.26 25.46 -2.93
CA GLY A 189 7.33 25.06 -2.01
C GLY A 189 7.08 23.67 -1.41
N GLU A 190 7.78 23.40 -0.32
CA GLU A 190 7.66 22.17 0.47
C GLU A 190 6.22 21.96 0.95
N GLY A 191 5.63 20.81 0.62
CA GLY A 191 4.29 20.45 1.07
C GLY A 191 4.25 19.92 2.49
N TYR A 192 3.05 19.71 3.02
CA TYR A 192 2.87 19.11 4.36
C TYR A 192 3.56 17.75 4.46
N MET A 193 3.41 16.92 3.42
CA MET A 193 4.01 15.60 3.37
C MET A 193 5.53 15.65 3.42
N ASP A 194 6.16 16.52 2.63
CA ASP A 194 7.63 16.63 2.58
C ASP A 194 8.18 17.01 3.95
N ARG A 195 7.58 18.02 4.58
CA ARG A 195 7.97 18.52 5.89
C ARG A 195 7.76 17.47 6.99
N LEU A 196 6.63 16.75 6.95
CA LEU A 196 6.32 15.68 7.89
C LEU A 196 7.32 14.52 7.76
N ILE A 197 7.62 14.09 6.53
CA ILE A 197 8.59 13.02 6.26
C ILE A 197 9.97 13.45 6.75
N GLY A 198 10.40 14.68 6.44
CA GLY A 198 11.68 15.23 6.90
C GLY A 198 11.82 15.20 8.41
N GLN A 199 10.81 15.72 9.12
CA GLN A 199 10.78 15.72 10.59
C GLN A 199 10.81 14.30 11.20
N TYR A 200 10.09 13.36 10.60
CA TYR A 200 10.08 11.99 11.10
C TYR A 200 11.41 11.28 10.86
N ILE A 201 12.01 11.45 9.67
CA ILE A 201 13.34 10.91 9.36
C ILE A 201 14.38 11.47 10.32
N GLU A 202 14.38 12.79 10.54
CA GLU A 202 15.26 13.45 11.51
C GLU A 202 15.06 12.86 12.91
N ALA A 203 13.83 12.70 13.38
CA ALA A 203 13.54 12.09 14.67
C ALA A 203 14.02 10.64 14.80
N VAL A 204 13.93 9.84 13.73
CA VAL A 204 14.39 8.44 13.72
C VAL A 204 15.92 8.35 13.91
N PHE A 205 16.68 9.26 13.29
CA PHE A 205 18.15 9.18 13.30
C PHE A 205 18.79 10.01 14.42
N GLU A 206 18.29 11.21 14.71
CA GLU A 206 18.83 12.12 15.72
C GLU A 206 18.29 11.83 17.13
N HIS A 207 17.06 11.29 17.23
CA HIS A 207 16.36 11.05 18.50
C HIS A 207 15.89 9.59 18.72
N PRO A 208 16.70 8.55 18.42
CA PRO A 208 16.25 7.15 18.45
C PRO A 208 15.83 6.67 19.85
N GLY A 209 16.45 7.19 20.91
CA GLY A 209 16.12 6.84 22.29
C GLY A 209 14.75 7.34 22.73
N ASP A 210 14.37 8.55 22.30
CA ASP A 210 13.07 9.15 22.60
C ASP A 210 11.97 8.47 21.80
N LEU A 211 12.23 8.17 20.53
CA LEU A 211 11.29 7.46 19.66
C LEU A 211 11.01 6.04 20.19
N LYS A 212 12.04 5.27 20.56
CA LYS A 212 11.85 3.93 21.15
C LYS A 212 11.05 3.99 22.45
N ARG A 213 11.31 5.00 23.30
CA ARG A 213 10.59 5.20 24.56
C ARG A 213 9.12 5.54 24.33
N ALA A 214 8.83 6.46 23.39
CA ALA A 214 7.47 6.81 23.00
C ALA A 214 6.71 5.58 22.47
N CYS A 215 7.40 4.73 21.70
CA CYS A 215 6.84 3.51 21.14
C CYS A 215 6.78 2.32 22.11
N SER A 216 7.19 2.49 23.37
CA SER A 216 7.30 1.40 24.36
C SER A 216 8.12 0.20 23.87
N ILE A 217 9.09 0.44 22.97
CA ILE A 217 9.99 -0.57 22.43
C ILE A 217 11.14 -0.74 23.42
N LYS A 218 11.39 -1.99 23.87
CA LYS A 218 12.48 -2.29 24.81
C LYS A 218 13.83 -1.93 24.19
N GLN A 219 14.72 -1.33 24.99
CA GLN A 219 16.13 -1.18 24.60
C GLN A 219 16.80 -2.55 24.77
N GLU A 220 17.40 -3.05 23.70
CA GLU A 220 18.36 -4.17 23.73
C GLU A 220 19.73 -3.68 24.19
#